data_AF-D4RZM7-F1
#
_entry.id   AF-D4RZM7-F1
#
_cell.length_a   1.000
_cell.length_b   1.000
_cell.length_c   1.000
_cell.angle_alpha   90.00
_cell.angle_beta   90.00
_cell.angle_gamma   90.00
#
_symmetry.space_group_name_H-M   'P 1'
#
loop_
_entity.id
_entity.type
_entity.pdbx_description
1 polymer ?
#
loop_
_entity_poly.entity_id
_entity_poly.type
_entity_poly.pdbx_seq_one_letter_code
_entity_poly.pdbx_strand_id
1 'polypeptide(L)' 'MKLIHAEYNPMHNSIDINHYNGYILRIDCNQAESGMRTTPNSQRYLNALAIDNPLEYARLAPDGEIQAWVDAEDSLEVF' A
#
# COMPACT_ATOMS: atom_id res chain seq x y z
N MET A 1 -22.97 11.27 2.16
CA MET A 1 -21.75 10.73 1.53
C MET A 1 -21.12 9.78 2.54
N LYS A 2 -20.94 8.48 2.22
CA LYS A 2 -20.20 7.55 3.08
C LYS A 2 -18.72 7.79 2.81
N LEU A 3 -18.01 8.44 3.73
CA LEU A 3 -16.59 8.72 3.59
C LEU A 3 -15.81 7.48 4.02
N ILE A 4 -14.99 6.95 3.11
CA ILE A 4 -13.90 6.02 3.44
C ILE A 4 -12.64 6.87 3.48
N HIS A 5 -11.91 6.81 4.58
CA HIS A 5 -10.62 7.46 4.73
C HIS A 5 -9.56 6.39 4.96
N ALA A 6 -8.40 6.51 4.32
CA ALA A 6 -7.25 5.67 4.57
C ALA A 6 -6.07 6.56 4.91
N GLU A 7 -5.25 6.13 5.86
CA GLU A 7 -4.02 6.79 6.25
C GLU A 7 -2.91 5.79 6.55
N TYR A 8 -1.67 6.17 6.29
CA TYR A 8 -0.51 5.39 6.72
C TYR A 8 -0.21 5.66 8.19
N ASN A 9 -0.09 4.58 8.96
CA ASN A 9 0.26 4.59 10.36
C ASN A 9 1.72 4.21 10.56
N PRO A 10 2.63 5.17 10.79
CA PRO A 10 4.06 4.89 10.94
C PRO A 10 4.40 4.15 12.25
N MET A 11 3.50 4.12 13.24
CA MET A 11 3.74 3.37 14.49
C MET A 11 3.56 1.87 14.33
N HIS A 12 2.73 1.45 13.38
CA HIS A 12 2.43 0.05 13.14
C HIS A 12 2.89 -0.45 11.77
N ASN A 13 3.44 0.43 10.93
CA ASN A 13 3.72 0.16 9.51
C ASN A 13 2.48 -0.46 8.84
N SER A 14 1.36 0.27 8.90
CA SER A 14 0.06 -0.22 8.43
C SER A 14 -0.74 0.85 7.71
N ILE A 15 -1.70 0.43 6.88
CA ILE A 15 -2.75 1.31 6.39
C ILE A 15 -3.99 1.16 7.26
N ASP A 16 -4.42 2.25 7.88
CA ASP A 16 -5.62 2.33 8.70
C ASP A 16 -6.75 2.90 7.85
N ILE A 17 -7.80 2.10 7.65
CA ILE A 17 -8.96 2.43 6.82
C ILE A 17 -10.15 2.64 7.74
N ASN A 18 -10.60 3.87 7.84
CA ASN A 18 -11.70 4.31 8.68
C ASN A 18 -12.96 4.48 7.84
N HIS A 19 -14.03 3.77 8.23
CA HIS A 19 -15.36 3.99 7.71
C HIS A 19 -16.21 4.75 8.73
N TYR A 20 -17.11 5.63 8.27
CA TYR A 20 -17.86 6.58 9.11
C TYR A 20 -18.67 5.96 10.26
N ASN A 21 -18.94 4.66 10.23
CA ASN A 21 -19.65 3.94 11.30
C ASN A 21 -18.70 3.39 12.40
N GLY A 22 -17.43 3.80 12.38
CA GLY A 22 -16.45 3.41 13.39
C GLY A 22 -15.77 2.06 13.14
N TYR A 23 -16.04 1.39 12.00
CA TYR A 23 -15.22 0.24 11.61
C TYR A 23 -13.86 0.72 11.11
N ILE A 24 -12.82 0.11 11.68
CA ILE A 24 -11.43 0.30 11.29
C ILE A 24 -10.96 -1.03 10.69
N LEU A 25 -10.57 -1.00 9.42
CA LEU A 25 -9.80 -2.08 8.81
C LEU A 25 -8.33 -1.68 8.83
N ARG A 26 -7.45 -2.60 9.19
CA ARG A 26 -6.01 -2.36 9.21
C ARG A 26 -5.32 -3.37 8.28
N ILE A 27 -4.51 -2.85 7.37
CA ILE A 27 -3.63 -3.65 6.51
C ILE A 27 -2.21 -3.53 7.06
N ASP A 28 -1.64 -4.64 7.54
CA ASP A 28 -0.24 -4.69 7.96
C ASP A 28 0.66 -4.71 6.71
N CYS A 29 1.45 -3.65 6.50
CA CYS A 29 2.31 -3.55 5.34
C CYS A 29 3.42 -4.61 5.36
N ASN A 30 3.92 -5.00 6.53
CA ASN A 30 4.95 -6.05 6.61
C ASN A 30 4.40 -7.40 6.14
N GLN A 31 3.13 -7.67 6.43
CA GLN A 31 2.47 -8.90 5.97
C GLN A 31 2.12 -8.82 4.47
N ALA A 32 1.60 -7.67 4.02
CA ALA A 32 1.26 -7.46 2.62
C ALA A 32 2.49 -7.54 1.70
N GLU A 33 3.64 -7.06 2.17
CA GLU A 33 4.91 -7.06 1.43
C GLU A 33 5.77 -8.31 1.68
N SER A 34 5.29 -9.24 2.51
CA SER A 34 6.06 -10.43 2.88
C SER A 34 6.36 -11.31 1.67
N GLY A 35 7.65 -11.52 1.39
CA GLY A 35 8.10 -12.35 0.27
C GLY A 35 8.04 -11.66 -1.09
N MET A 36 7.69 -10.36 -1.13
CA MET A 36 7.77 -9.57 -2.35
C MET A 36 9.21 -9.42 -2.85
N ARG A 37 9.34 -9.27 -4.16
CA ARG A 37 10.60 -8.95 -4.83
C ARG A 37 10.54 -7.49 -5.27
N THR A 38 11.34 -6.66 -4.65
CA THR A 38 11.44 -5.22 -4.96
C THR A 38 12.90 -4.87 -5.27
N THR A 39 13.10 -3.87 -6.11
CA THR A 39 14.37 -3.15 -6.20
C THR A 39 14.38 -2.02 -5.16
N PRO A 40 15.53 -1.42 -4.84
CA PRO A 40 15.55 -0.24 -3.98
C PRO A 40 14.65 0.91 -4.48
N ASN A 41 14.43 1.02 -5.80
CA ASN A 41 13.63 2.08 -6.38
C ASN A 41 12.12 1.74 -6.35
N SER A 42 11.72 0.53 -6.74
CA SER A 42 10.31 0.13 -6.62
C SER A 42 9.84 0.04 -5.16
N GLN A 43 10.72 -0.33 -4.22
CA GLN A 43 10.41 -0.20 -2.79
C GLN A 43 10.19 1.26 -2.38
N ARG A 44 10.96 2.21 -2.92
CA ARG A 44 10.77 3.64 -2.65
C ARG A 44 9.42 4.12 -3.17
N TYR A 45 9.01 3.70 -4.36
CA TYR A 45 7.69 4.02 -4.92
C TYR A 45 6.56 3.37 -4.11
N LEU A 46 6.73 2.13 -3.67
CA LEU A 46 5.76 1.44 -2.81
C LEU A 46 5.58 2.16 -1.47
N ASN A 47 6.68 2.59 -0.84
CA ASN A 47 6.63 3.39 0.38
C ASN A 47 5.94 4.74 0.16
N ALA A 48 6.21 5.39 -0.98
CA ALA A 48 5.53 6.63 -1.34
C ALA A 48 4.03 6.39 -1.57
N LEU A 49 3.64 5.29 -2.21
CA LEU A 49 2.24 4.91 -2.41
C LEU A 49 1.52 4.75 -1.07
N ALA A 50 2.12 4.06 -0.11
CA ALA A 50 1.56 3.89 1.23
C ALA A 50 1.31 5.25 1.92
N ILE A 51 2.28 6.17 1.85
CA ILE A 51 2.23 7.48 2.54
C ILE A 51 1.32 8.48 1.83
N ASP A 52 1.49 8.64 0.53
CA ASP A 52 0.86 9.71 -0.26
C ASP A 52 -0.53 9.29 -0.79
N ASN A 53 -0.74 8.00 -1.04
CA ASN A 53 -2.01 7.46 -1.53
C ASN A 53 -2.39 6.11 -0.85
N PRO A 54 -2.60 6.14 0.49
CA PRO A 54 -2.89 4.95 1.30
C PRO A 54 -4.12 4.16 0.82
N LEU A 55 -5.11 4.83 0.20
CA LEU A 55 -6.30 4.15 -0.29
C LEU A 55 -6.00 3.28 -1.51
N GLU A 56 -5.10 3.72 -2.40
CA GLU A 56 -4.69 2.90 -3.55
C GLU A 56 -3.79 1.74 -3.09
N TYR A 57 -2.89 1.98 -2.13
CA TYR A 57 -2.15 0.88 -1.49
C TYR A 57 -3.12 -0.17 -0.92
N ALA A 58 -4.12 0.28 -0.16
CA ALA A 58 -5.12 -0.58 0.47
C ALA A 58 -5.97 -1.36 -0.54
N ARG A 59 -6.12 -0.85 -1.76
CA ARG A 59 -6.81 -1.55 -2.84
C ARG A 59 -5.94 -2.68 -3.41
N LEU A 60 -4.64 -2.48 -3.56
CA LEU A 60 -3.73 -3.46 -4.15
C LEU A 60 -3.35 -4.59 -3.18
N ALA A 61 -3.24 -4.30 -1.88
CA ALA A 61 -2.76 -5.26 -0.87
C ALA A 61 -3.59 -6.56 -0.77
N PRO A 62 -4.93 -6.52 -0.63
CA PRO A 62 -5.73 -7.73 -0.40
C PRO A 62 -5.72 -8.70 -1.58
N ASP A 63 -5.65 -8.18 -2.80
CA ASP A 63 -5.73 -8.95 -4.05
C ASP A 63 -4.35 -9.48 -4.49
N GLY A 64 -3.28 -9.15 -3.75
CA GLY A 64 -1.90 -9.54 -4.09
C GLY A 64 -1.34 -8.81 -5.32
N GLU A 65 -2.00 -7.74 -5.77
CA GLU A 65 -1.63 -6.99 -6.97
C GLU A 65 -0.39 -6.11 -6.76
N ILE A 66 0.07 -5.94 -5.52
CA ILE A 66 1.24 -5.12 -5.21
C ILE A 66 2.48 -5.61 -5.97
N GLN A 67 2.71 -6.92 -6.10
CA GLN A 67 3.87 -7.43 -6.84
C GLN A 67 3.81 -7.04 -8.32
N ALA A 68 2.63 -7.14 -8.95
CA ALA A 68 2.48 -6.77 -10.36
C ALA A 68 2.67 -5.25 -10.57
N TRP A 69 2.21 -4.44 -9.62
CA TRP A 69 2.44 -3.00 -9.63
C TRP A 69 3.93 -2.65 -9.50
N VAL A 70 4.63 -3.29 -8.55
CA VAL A 70 6.08 -3.15 -8.35
C VAL A 70 6.85 -3.56 -9.60
N ASP A 71 6.53 -4.70 -10.21
CA ASP A 71 7.19 -5.19 -11.42
C ASP A 71 7.00 -4.22 -12.61
N ALA A 72 5.85 -3.55 -12.68
CA ALA A 72 5.57 -2.53 -13.68
C ALA A 72 6.41 -1.27 -13.47
N GLU A 73 6.53 -0.78 -12.23
CA GLU A 73 7.39 0.37 -11.90
C GLU A 73 8.87 0.07 -12.24
N ASP A 74 9.35 -1.13 -11.91
CA ASP A 74 10.71 -1.56 -12.26
C ASP A 74 10.90 -1.65 -13.80
N SER A 75 9.86 -2.01 -14.55
CA SER A 75 9.89 -2.10 -16.02
C SER A 75 9.80 -0.75 -16.73
N LEU A 76 9.35 0.31 -16.06
CA LEU A 76 9.35 1.66 -16.62
C LEU A 76 10.73 2.33 -16.55
N GLU A 77 11.65 1.77 -15.75
CA GLU A 77 12.97 2.33 -15.49
C GLU A 77 14.05 1.92 -16.52
N VAL A 78 13.69 1.18 -17.58
CA VAL A 78 14.66 0.66 -18.57
C VAL A 78 15.14 1.70 -19.61
N PHE A 79 15.05 3.02 -19.31
CA PHE A 79 15.44 4.09 -20.24
C PHE A 79 16.34 5.16 -19.60
#